data_AF-A0A7C7RX06-F1
#
_entry.id   AF-A0A7C7RX06-F1
#
_cell.length_a   1.000
_cell.length_b   1.000
_cell.length_c   1.000
_cell.angle_alpha   90.00
_cell.angle_beta   90.00
_cell.angle_gamma   90.00
#
_symmetry.space_group_name_H-M   'P 1'
#
loop_
_entity.id
_entity.type
_entity.pdbx_description
1 polymer ?
#
loop_
_entity_poly.entity_id
_entity_poly.type
_entity_poly.pdbx_seq_one_letter_code
_entity_poly.pdbx_strand_id
1 'polypeptide(L)'
;MPSDASVGDNSTVAKMDFGGAADQAGDDYTVRSWGGKLTKWTKNTITLGSIKNIPLSWQDPSDSYTEKRVYWDGTNLKYDGKRNTTTYQWDDVTATTLTLTSSNAPYYFGFYSQALGGDGNIQLTYGTGLSWNVPNAPADNTSVVFNTRESIFPGDSAPSVLACYDRCPNPATLASGTQTTAYLRFSGLDNASATNAFMYSFDNTTSGMVLKFDNNSTSTPVLLSSANSNLSYGVQSGILFDNTTANYNLLRCAHDNNSICQWNARQKMSTFYTWETGSNDWQKLTVLVASDNSSVKFDPPMSVKYTHSGTGSNSGKSYDNASFYLEYGGFGDLWGLPSFCISRKNGEKVSCANDGTTRWIDEIMIPADSIATQTKDGST
;
A
#
# COMPACT_ATOMS: atom_id res chain seq x y z
N MET A 1 10.16 -4.13 17.23
CA MET A 1 10.98 -4.85 18.23
C MET A 1 10.39 -4.59 19.61
N PRO A 2 10.48 -5.52 20.57
CA PRO A 2 9.99 -5.28 21.93
C PRO A 2 10.78 -4.12 22.54
N SER A 3 10.06 -3.17 23.16
CA SER A 3 10.57 -1.93 23.76
C SER A 3 11.53 -2.13 24.96
N ASP A 4 11.68 -3.37 25.43
CA ASP A 4 12.43 -3.69 26.65
C ASP A 4 13.91 -4.04 26.41
N ALA A 5 14.32 -4.24 25.17
CA ALA A 5 15.73 -4.33 24.80
C ALA A 5 16.16 -2.96 24.28
N SER A 6 17.02 -2.25 25.02
CA SER A 6 17.54 -0.90 24.74
C SER A 6 18.40 -0.80 23.46
N VAL A 7 17.91 -1.31 22.34
CA VAL A 7 18.60 -1.42 21.05
C VAL A 7 18.34 -0.14 20.26
N GLY A 8 19.30 0.77 20.29
CA GLY A 8 19.30 2.02 19.52
C GLY A 8 20.22 1.99 18.30
N ASP A 9 20.26 3.10 17.55
CA ASP A 9 21.24 3.31 16.48
C ASP A 9 22.68 3.11 16.99
N ASN A 10 23.50 2.41 16.22
CA ASN A 10 24.85 1.95 16.52
C ASN A 10 24.97 0.92 17.66
N SER A 11 23.87 0.33 18.11
CA SER A 11 23.95 -0.83 19.02
C SER A 11 24.49 -2.06 18.29
N THR A 12 25.26 -2.89 18.99
CA THR A 12 25.64 -4.21 18.51
C THR A 12 24.59 -5.24 18.93
N VAL A 13 24.13 -6.06 17.98
CA VAL A 13 23.27 -7.22 18.24
C VAL A 13 23.89 -8.45 17.60
N ALA A 14 23.80 -9.59 18.27
CA ALA A 14 24.34 -10.85 17.77
C ALA A 14 23.23 -11.77 17.25
N LYS A 15 23.45 -12.40 16.10
CA LYS A 15 22.63 -13.53 15.65
C LYS A 15 23.11 -14.81 16.33
N MET A 16 22.25 -15.43 17.13
CA MET A 16 22.54 -16.71 17.81
C MET A 16 21.91 -17.87 17.03
N ASP A 17 22.69 -18.90 16.71
CA ASP A 17 22.17 -20.13 16.11
C ASP A 17 21.86 -21.17 17.20
N PHE A 18 20.57 -21.33 17.53
CA PHE A 18 20.12 -22.24 18.61
C PHE A 18 20.24 -23.74 18.28
N GLY A 19 20.85 -24.10 17.15
CA GLY A 19 21.08 -25.49 16.73
C GLY A 19 22.44 -26.07 17.12
N GLY A 20 23.33 -25.28 17.73
CA GLY A 20 24.67 -25.74 18.11
C GLY A 20 24.96 -25.73 19.61
N ALA A 21 26.26 -25.76 19.95
CA ALA A 21 26.72 -25.83 21.35
C ALA A 21 26.29 -24.60 22.17
N ALA A 22 26.18 -24.77 23.49
CA ALA A 22 25.64 -23.74 24.40
C ALA A 22 26.50 -22.46 24.51
N ASP A 23 27.70 -22.45 23.90
CA ASP A 23 28.73 -21.42 23.96
C ASP A 23 29.04 -20.78 22.60
N GLN A 24 28.12 -20.85 21.64
CA GLN A 24 28.31 -20.19 20.35
C GLN A 24 28.46 -18.67 20.49
N ALA A 25 29.57 -18.14 19.97
CA ALA A 25 29.69 -16.72 19.66
C ALA A 25 28.83 -16.45 18.42
N GLY A 26 27.81 -15.59 18.57
CA GLY A 26 26.97 -15.18 17.45
C GLY A 26 27.70 -14.24 16.48
N ASP A 27 27.13 -14.07 15.29
CA ASP A 27 27.61 -13.05 14.34
C ASP A 27 27.11 -11.67 14.78
N ASP A 28 28.04 -10.74 14.97
CA ASP A 28 27.73 -9.37 15.39
C ASP A 28 27.27 -8.50 14.22
N TYR A 29 26.21 -7.74 14.46
CA TYR A 29 25.66 -6.75 13.56
C TYR A 29 25.51 -5.40 14.25
N THR A 30 25.72 -4.33 13.49
CA THR A 30 25.44 -2.97 13.94
C THR A 30 24.04 -2.55 13.52
N VAL A 31 23.23 -2.13 14.48
CA VAL A 31 21.91 -1.54 14.21
C VAL A 31 22.11 -0.15 13.63
N ARG A 32 21.47 0.15 12.49
CA ARG A 32 21.45 1.49 11.90
C ARG A 32 20.02 1.97 11.71
N SER A 33 19.73 3.19 12.14
CA SER A 33 18.40 3.79 12.04
C SER A 33 18.44 5.20 11.43
N TRP A 34 17.53 5.48 10.50
CA TRP A 34 17.41 6.78 9.85
C TRP A 34 16.01 7.36 10.04
N GLY A 35 15.93 8.69 10.16
CA GLY A 35 14.70 9.42 10.52
C GLY A 35 13.57 9.39 9.48
N GLY A 36 13.75 8.67 8.37
CA GLY A 36 12.70 8.40 7.40
C GLY A 36 13.03 7.19 6.53
N LYS A 37 12.06 6.79 5.72
CA LYS A 37 12.19 5.65 4.79
C LYS A 37 11.56 5.97 3.45
N LEU A 38 12.22 5.56 2.37
CA LEU A 38 11.65 5.58 1.03
C LEU A 38 11.00 4.24 0.74
N THR A 39 9.74 4.26 0.36
CA THR A 39 8.97 3.08 -0.03
C THR A 39 8.77 3.09 -1.54
N LYS A 40 9.20 2.04 -2.21
CA LYS A 40 8.91 1.80 -3.61
C LYS A 40 7.57 1.08 -3.74
N TRP A 41 6.77 1.53 -4.69
CA TRP A 41 5.48 0.95 -5.03
C TRP A 41 5.56 0.40 -6.45
N THR A 42 5.10 -0.83 -6.65
CA THR A 42 5.06 -1.48 -7.95
C THR A 42 3.63 -1.78 -8.33
N LYS A 43 3.23 -1.31 -9.51
CA LYS A 43 1.89 -1.50 -10.05
C LYS A 43 1.71 -2.92 -10.55
N ASN A 44 0.64 -3.55 -10.08
CA ASN A 44 0.16 -4.83 -10.55
C ASN A 44 -1.15 -4.62 -11.30
N THR A 45 -1.31 -5.34 -12.42
CA THR A 45 -2.55 -5.35 -13.19
C THR A 45 -3.04 -6.78 -13.31
N ILE A 46 -4.26 -7.01 -12.85
CA ILE A 46 -4.97 -8.29 -12.94
C ILE A 46 -6.36 -8.07 -13.52
N THR A 47 -7.22 -9.09 -13.54
CA THR A 47 -8.60 -8.95 -14.00
C THR A 47 -9.59 -9.17 -12.85
N LEU A 48 -10.81 -8.65 -12.97
CA LEU A 48 -11.87 -8.90 -11.97
C LEU A 48 -12.14 -10.40 -11.79
N GLY A 49 -12.14 -11.16 -12.89
CA GLY A 49 -12.33 -12.61 -12.85
C GLY A 49 -11.29 -13.32 -11.98
N SER A 50 -10.04 -12.81 -11.95
CA SER A 50 -8.96 -13.39 -11.13
C SER A 50 -9.07 -13.09 -9.63
N ILE A 51 -9.99 -12.22 -9.21
CA ILE A 51 -10.22 -11.86 -7.80
C ILE A 51 -11.67 -12.08 -7.39
N LYS A 52 -12.31 -13.08 -7.98
CA LYS A 52 -13.67 -13.47 -7.64
C LYS A 52 -13.80 -13.68 -6.12
N ASN A 53 -14.88 -13.12 -5.56
CA ASN A 53 -15.23 -13.13 -4.14
C ASN A 53 -14.25 -12.46 -3.17
N ILE A 54 -13.15 -11.86 -3.65
CA ILE A 54 -12.25 -11.08 -2.79
C ILE A 54 -12.96 -9.80 -2.33
N PRO A 55 -13.03 -9.53 -1.01
CA PRO A 55 -13.66 -8.33 -0.49
C PRO A 55 -12.82 -7.08 -0.80
N LEU A 56 -13.51 -6.07 -1.30
CA LEU A 56 -13.04 -4.74 -1.62
C LEU A 56 -13.80 -3.76 -0.73
N SER A 57 -13.06 -3.00 0.09
CA SER A 57 -13.61 -1.90 0.87
C SER A 57 -13.78 -0.70 -0.05
N TRP A 58 -15.02 -0.30 -0.29
CA TRP A 58 -15.37 0.80 -1.20
C TRP A 58 -16.29 1.79 -0.51
N GLN A 59 -15.92 3.07 -0.52
CA GLN A 59 -16.77 4.14 0.01
C GLN A 59 -17.78 4.53 -1.06
N ASP A 60 -19.08 4.35 -0.78
CA ASP A 60 -20.15 4.69 -1.72
C ASP A 60 -20.48 6.19 -1.66
N PRO A 61 -20.10 7.00 -2.67
CA PRO A 61 -20.35 8.44 -2.66
C PRO A 61 -21.85 8.80 -2.67
N SER A 62 -22.71 7.89 -3.12
CA SER A 62 -24.17 8.09 -3.16
C SER A 62 -24.87 7.74 -1.83
N ASP A 63 -24.17 7.10 -0.90
CA ASP A 63 -24.67 6.66 0.41
C ASP A 63 -23.86 7.31 1.54
N SER A 64 -23.63 8.64 1.44
CA SER A 64 -22.85 9.43 2.40
C SER A 64 -21.43 8.89 2.68
N TYR A 65 -20.78 8.31 1.67
CA TYR A 65 -19.48 7.65 1.79
C TYR A 65 -19.48 6.47 2.78
N THR A 66 -20.63 5.85 3.01
CA THR A 66 -20.72 4.60 3.76
C THR A 66 -19.87 3.54 3.07
N GLU A 67 -18.94 2.98 3.82
CA GLU A 67 -18.04 1.96 3.33
C GLU A 67 -18.77 0.62 3.19
N LYS A 68 -18.68 0.01 2.01
CA LYS A 68 -19.32 -1.25 1.64
C LYS A 68 -18.26 -2.31 1.37
N ARG A 69 -18.54 -3.55 1.79
CA ARG A 69 -17.74 -4.72 1.44
C ARG A 69 -18.23 -5.25 0.10
N VAL A 70 -17.62 -4.78 -0.97
CA VAL A 70 -17.94 -5.12 -2.36
C VAL A 70 -17.09 -6.31 -2.83
N TYR A 71 -17.60 -7.15 -3.71
CA TYR A 71 -16.84 -8.22 -4.35
C TYR A 71 -17.42 -8.52 -5.74
N TRP A 72 -16.60 -9.13 -6.61
CA TRP A 72 -17.05 -9.63 -7.90
C TRP A 72 -17.50 -11.09 -7.78
N ASP A 73 -18.72 -11.43 -8.21
CA ASP A 73 -19.24 -12.81 -8.11
C ASP A 73 -19.00 -13.66 -9.38
N GLY A 74 -18.29 -13.13 -10.37
CA GLY A 74 -18.13 -13.72 -11.71
C GLY A 74 -19.11 -13.17 -12.75
N THR A 75 -20.07 -12.33 -12.36
CA THR A 75 -21.03 -11.73 -13.31
C THR A 75 -21.42 -10.30 -12.93
N ASN A 76 -21.52 -10.00 -11.64
CA ASN A 76 -21.87 -8.69 -11.12
C ASN A 76 -20.96 -8.30 -9.96
N LEU A 77 -20.78 -6.98 -9.77
CA LEU A 77 -20.35 -6.47 -8.48
C LEU A 77 -21.51 -6.65 -7.49
N LYS A 78 -21.21 -7.19 -6.31
CA LYS A 78 -22.15 -7.36 -5.21
C LYS A 78 -21.55 -6.79 -3.94
N TYR A 79 -22.39 -6.46 -2.97
CA TYR A 79 -21.94 -6.15 -1.62
C TYR A 79 -22.76 -6.94 -0.60
N ASP A 80 -22.11 -7.35 0.48
CA ASP A 80 -22.71 -8.16 1.56
C ASP A 80 -22.36 -7.63 2.96
N GLY A 81 -21.79 -6.43 3.05
CA GLY A 81 -21.51 -5.77 4.30
C GLY A 81 -21.48 -4.25 4.18
N LYS A 82 -21.85 -3.58 5.27
CA LYS A 82 -21.70 -2.13 5.44
C LYS A 82 -20.92 -1.83 6.71
N ARG A 83 -20.09 -0.79 6.68
CA ARG A 83 -19.35 -0.33 7.86
C ARG A 83 -20.29 0.43 8.78
N ASN A 84 -20.38 -0.01 10.03
CA ASN A 84 -21.06 0.71 11.09
C ASN A 84 -20.24 1.95 11.45
N THR A 85 -20.79 3.15 11.25
CA THR A 85 -20.08 4.41 11.50
C THR A 85 -19.90 4.75 12.98
N THR A 86 -20.56 4.03 13.87
CA THR A 86 -20.43 4.21 15.33
C THR A 86 -19.37 3.28 15.91
N THR A 87 -19.39 2.00 15.51
CA THR A 87 -18.48 0.98 16.06
C THR A 87 -17.24 0.73 15.19
N TYR A 88 -17.24 1.22 13.94
CA TYR A 88 -16.25 0.90 12.91
C TYR A 88 -16.12 -0.60 12.61
N GLN A 89 -17.20 -1.35 12.82
CA GLN A 89 -17.27 -2.79 12.54
C GLN A 89 -18.09 -3.08 11.28
N TRP A 90 -17.96 -4.29 10.74
CA TRP A 90 -18.75 -4.73 9.60
C TRP A 90 -20.10 -5.28 10.07
N ASP A 91 -21.17 -4.66 9.61
CA ASP A 91 -22.52 -5.20 9.67
C ASP A 91 -22.78 -6.02 8.41
N ASP A 92 -23.01 -7.33 8.57
CA ASP A 92 -23.36 -8.20 7.46
C ASP A 92 -24.78 -7.85 6.95
N VAL A 93 -24.94 -7.81 5.64
CA VAL A 93 -26.23 -7.58 4.97
C VAL A 93 -26.49 -8.64 3.91
N THR A 94 -27.75 -8.81 3.52
CA THR A 94 -28.11 -9.69 2.41
C THR A 94 -27.37 -9.27 1.14
N ALA A 95 -26.65 -10.21 0.52
CA ALA A 95 -25.84 -9.96 -0.66
C ALA A 95 -26.67 -9.35 -1.79
N THR A 96 -26.33 -8.12 -2.17
CA THR A 96 -27.10 -7.30 -3.12
C THR A 96 -26.23 -6.90 -4.31
N THR A 97 -26.79 -6.91 -5.51
CA THR A 97 -26.09 -6.42 -6.72
C THR A 97 -25.84 -4.92 -6.62
N LEU A 98 -24.59 -4.51 -6.85
CA LEU A 98 -24.17 -3.12 -6.92
C LEU A 98 -24.29 -2.62 -8.36
N THR A 99 -25.22 -1.71 -8.61
CA THR A 99 -25.33 -1.00 -9.88
C THR A 99 -24.45 0.25 -9.85
N LEU A 100 -23.48 0.33 -10.76
CA LEU A 100 -22.65 1.51 -10.93
C LEU A 100 -23.40 2.56 -11.76
N THR A 101 -23.30 3.82 -11.32
CA THR A 101 -23.98 4.96 -11.93
C THR A 101 -23.06 6.18 -11.90
N SER A 102 -23.46 7.25 -12.60
CA SER A 102 -22.79 8.54 -12.50
C SER A 102 -22.87 9.19 -11.11
N SER A 103 -23.73 8.71 -10.21
CA SER A 103 -23.82 9.22 -8.85
C SER A 103 -22.86 8.55 -7.87
N ASN A 104 -22.41 7.33 -8.15
CA ASN A 104 -21.56 6.57 -7.23
C ASN A 104 -20.16 6.26 -7.76
N ALA A 105 -19.96 6.17 -9.08
CA ALA A 105 -18.66 5.97 -9.68
C ALA A 105 -18.50 6.80 -10.97
N PRO A 106 -18.59 8.15 -10.91
CA PRO A 106 -18.55 9.01 -12.10
C PRO A 106 -17.20 9.06 -12.84
N TYR A 107 -16.10 8.72 -12.17
CA TYR A 107 -14.75 8.89 -12.70
C TYR A 107 -13.86 7.67 -12.44
N TYR A 108 -14.06 6.98 -11.31
CA TYR A 108 -13.27 5.80 -10.96
C TYR A 108 -13.98 4.96 -9.88
N PHE A 109 -13.55 3.72 -9.71
CA PHE A 109 -13.90 2.86 -8.59
C PHE A 109 -12.64 2.50 -7.80
N GLY A 110 -12.32 3.28 -6.77
CA GLY A 110 -11.14 3.07 -5.91
C GLY A 110 -11.51 2.27 -4.67
N PHE A 111 -10.72 1.28 -4.29
CA PHE A 111 -10.99 0.42 -3.14
C PHE A 111 -9.74 0.22 -2.29
N TYR A 112 -9.94 -0.23 -1.06
CA TYR A 112 -8.90 -0.86 -0.25
C TYR A 112 -9.18 -2.36 -0.14
N SER A 113 -8.16 -3.21 -0.31
CA SER A 113 -8.28 -4.65 -0.04
C SER A 113 -6.99 -5.19 0.55
N GLN A 114 -7.05 -5.69 1.78
CA GLN A 114 -5.89 -6.30 2.42
C GLN A 114 -5.41 -7.56 1.67
N ALA A 115 -6.35 -8.29 1.04
CA ALA A 115 -6.06 -9.44 0.18
C ALA A 115 -5.34 -9.08 -1.12
N LEU A 116 -5.29 -7.79 -1.47
CA LEU A 116 -4.58 -7.27 -2.64
C LEU A 116 -3.43 -6.33 -2.24
N GLY A 117 -3.00 -6.34 -0.97
CA GLY A 117 -1.92 -5.48 -0.49
C GLY A 117 -2.27 -4.01 -0.30
N GLY A 118 -3.57 -3.65 -0.29
CA GLY A 118 -4.06 -2.32 0.07
C GLY A 118 -4.86 -1.62 -1.02
N ASP A 119 -4.52 -0.35 -1.31
CA ASP A 119 -5.28 0.50 -2.21
C ASP A 119 -5.17 0.07 -3.68
N GLY A 120 -6.32 -0.03 -4.35
CA GLY A 120 -6.45 -0.37 -5.75
C GLY A 120 -7.62 0.32 -6.43
N ASN A 121 -7.82 -0.03 -7.70
CA ASN A 121 -8.83 0.55 -8.57
C ASN A 121 -9.33 -0.46 -9.60
N ILE A 122 -10.64 -0.50 -9.83
CA ILE A 122 -11.23 -1.17 -10.99
C ILE A 122 -11.24 -0.17 -12.15
N GLN A 123 -10.59 -0.53 -13.26
CA GLN A 123 -10.48 0.30 -14.45
C GLN A 123 -11.78 0.25 -15.26
N LEU A 124 -12.76 1.01 -14.80
CA LEU A 124 -14.04 1.16 -15.48
C LEU A 124 -13.86 1.88 -16.82
N THR A 125 -14.72 1.53 -17.77
CA THR A 125 -14.92 2.31 -19.00
C THR A 125 -16.19 3.12 -18.87
N TYR A 126 -16.29 4.22 -19.61
CA TYR A 126 -17.41 5.15 -19.54
C TYR A 126 -18.06 5.32 -20.91
N GLY A 127 -19.31 5.78 -20.90
CA GLY A 127 -20.04 6.14 -22.12
C GLY A 127 -19.38 7.30 -22.88
N THR A 128 -19.93 7.63 -24.04
CA THR A 128 -19.48 8.76 -24.87
C THR A 128 -20.52 9.90 -24.89
N GLY A 129 -20.09 11.08 -25.33
CA GLY A 129 -20.98 12.25 -25.44
C GLY A 129 -21.56 12.67 -24.09
N LEU A 130 -22.89 12.75 -23.99
CA LEU A 130 -23.59 13.17 -22.77
C LEU A 130 -23.55 12.15 -21.62
N SER A 131 -23.01 10.95 -21.85
CA SER A 131 -22.88 9.87 -20.84
C SER A 131 -21.43 9.60 -20.42
N TRP A 132 -20.54 10.60 -20.58
CA TRP A 132 -19.10 10.46 -20.30
C TRP A 132 -18.77 10.11 -18.85
N ASN A 133 -19.70 10.31 -17.91
CA ASN A 133 -19.58 9.98 -16.49
C ASN A 133 -20.43 8.78 -16.08
N VAL A 134 -21.07 8.08 -17.04
CA VAL A 134 -21.84 6.86 -16.76
C VAL A 134 -20.92 5.66 -17.00
N PRO A 135 -20.59 4.88 -15.97
CA PRO A 135 -19.73 3.71 -16.12
C PRO A 135 -20.46 2.61 -16.89
N ASN A 136 -19.76 1.95 -17.80
CA ASN A 136 -20.22 0.70 -18.40
C ASN A 136 -20.10 -0.42 -17.36
N ALA A 137 -21.00 -1.41 -17.45
CA ALA A 137 -20.93 -2.58 -16.57
C ALA A 137 -19.59 -3.30 -16.75
N PRO A 138 -18.87 -3.60 -15.65
CA PRO A 138 -17.63 -4.36 -15.73
C PRO A 138 -17.92 -5.83 -16.07
N ALA A 139 -16.90 -6.51 -16.57
CA ALA A 139 -16.90 -7.94 -16.91
C ALA A 139 -15.64 -8.62 -16.34
N ASP A 140 -15.56 -9.95 -16.43
CA ASP A 140 -14.43 -10.73 -15.92
C ASP A 140 -13.06 -10.24 -16.39
N ASN A 141 -12.97 -9.74 -17.63
CA ASN A 141 -11.73 -9.24 -18.23
C ASN A 141 -11.41 -7.77 -17.86
N THR A 142 -12.23 -7.12 -17.04
CA THR A 142 -12.01 -5.73 -16.61
C THR A 142 -10.76 -5.66 -15.75
N SER A 143 -9.84 -4.77 -16.11
CA SER A 143 -8.57 -4.62 -15.42
C SER A 143 -8.76 -4.09 -14.01
N VAL A 144 -8.02 -4.67 -13.07
CA VAL A 144 -7.90 -4.21 -11.69
C VAL A 144 -6.44 -3.86 -11.46
N VAL A 145 -6.21 -2.65 -10.96
CA VAL A 145 -4.87 -2.12 -10.71
C VAL A 145 -4.71 -1.90 -9.22
N PHE A 146 -3.62 -2.41 -8.65
CA PHE A 146 -3.23 -2.19 -7.25
C PHE A 146 -1.71 -2.14 -7.16
N ASN A 147 -1.17 -1.80 -5.99
CA ASN A 147 0.28 -1.67 -5.83
C ASN A 147 0.79 -2.51 -4.67
N THR A 148 1.88 -3.23 -4.89
CA THR A 148 2.70 -3.80 -3.80
C THR A 148 3.78 -2.80 -3.41
N ARG A 149 4.35 -2.96 -2.22
CA ARG A 149 5.35 -2.03 -1.68
C ARG A 149 6.56 -2.73 -1.08
N GLU A 150 7.73 -2.13 -1.23
CA GLU A 150 8.97 -2.54 -0.58
C GLU A 150 9.70 -1.30 -0.04
N SER A 151 10.40 -1.44 1.10
CA SER A 151 11.28 -0.37 1.58
C SER A 151 12.58 -0.39 0.79
N ILE A 152 13.14 0.78 0.51
CA ILE A 152 14.46 0.91 -0.10
C ILE A 152 15.52 0.87 1.00
N PHE A 153 16.46 -0.06 0.88
CA PHE A 153 17.60 -0.23 1.78
C PHE A 153 18.87 0.40 1.20
N PRO A 154 19.87 0.73 2.05
CA PRO A 154 21.16 1.21 1.58
C PRO A 154 21.75 0.31 0.47
N GLY A 155 22.16 0.93 -0.64
CA GLY A 155 22.74 0.24 -1.80
C GLY A 155 21.71 -0.32 -2.79
N ASP A 156 20.41 -0.28 -2.50
CA ASP A 156 19.38 -0.63 -3.49
C ASP A 156 19.38 0.32 -4.68
N SER A 157 18.87 -0.16 -5.81
CA SER A 157 18.59 0.72 -6.95
C SER A 157 17.38 1.60 -6.62
N ALA A 158 17.60 2.92 -6.59
CA ALA A 158 16.58 3.93 -6.43
C ALA A 158 16.95 5.19 -7.24
N PRO A 159 15.97 5.99 -7.69
CA PRO A 159 16.26 7.24 -8.39
C PRO A 159 17.03 8.21 -7.48
N SER A 160 18.09 8.79 -8.01
CA SER A 160 18.84 9.85 -7.31
C SER A 160 18.10 11.19 -7.29
N VAL A 161 17.21 11.40 -8.26
CA VAL A 161 16.38 12.61 -8.40
C VAL A 161 14.92 12.21 -8.58
N LEU A 162 14.07 12.71 -7.69
CA LEU A 162 12.64 12.44 -7.64
C LEU A 162 11.85 13.74 -7.87
N ALA A 163 10.79 13.66 -8.66
CA ALA A 163 9.83 14.72 -8.89
C ALA A 163 8.53 14.45 -8.14
N CYS A 164 7.84 15.50 -7.71
CA CYS A 164 6.55 15.44 -7.03
C CYS A 164 5.65 16.62 -7.41
N TYR A 165 4.34 16.40 -7.49
CA TYR A 165 3.36 17.45 -7.76
C TYR A 165 2.34 17.66 -6.63
N ASP A 166 1.89 16.60 -5.96
CA ASP A 166 0.88 16.70 -4.89
C ASP A 166 1.38 16.08 -3.60
N ARG A 167 0.99 16.69 -2.48
CA ARG A 167 1.44 16.33 -1.13
C ARG A 167 2.97 16.17 -1.05
N CYS A 168 3.71 17.11 -1.62
CA CYS A 168 5.18 17.10 -1.63
C CYS A 168 5.70 17.65 -0.30
N PRO A 169 6.46 16.91 0.51
CA PRO A 169 6.87 17.36 1.84
C PRO A 169 7.64 18.68 1.81
N ASN A 170 7.22 19.64 2.64
CA ASN A 170 7.87 20.94 2.78
C ASN A 170 8.77 20.97 4.02
N PRO A 171 10.10 20.79 3.90
CA PRO A 171 11.00 20.76 5.06
C PRO A 171 10.96 22.04 5.91
N ALA A 172 10.61 23.19 5.32
CA ALA A 172 10.55 24.47 6.04
C ALA A 172 9.45 24.49 7.12
N THR A 173 8.45 23.62 7.03
CA THR A 173 7.26 23.64 7.90
C THR A 173 6.96 22.29 8.55
N LEU A 174 7.78 21.24 8.36
CA LEU A 174 7.49 19.92 8.95
C LEU A 174 7.38 19.98 10.49
N ALA A 175 8.32 20.66 11.14
CA ALA A 175 8.43 20.68 12.60
C ALA A 175 7.32 21.49 13.30
N SER A 176 6.74 22.50 12.64
CA SER A 176 5.80 23.45 13.24
C SER A 176 4.46 23.58 12.52
N GLY A 177 4.34 23.00 11.32
CA GLY A 177 3.19 23.13 10.44
C GLY A 177 2.06 22.15 10.75
N THR A 178 1.06 22.17 9.88
CA THR A 178 -0.12 21.30 9.91
C THR A 178 -0.19 20.45 8.63
N GLN A 179 -1.18 19.56 8.53
CA GLN A 179 -1.46 18.80 7.30
C GLN A 179 -1.63 19.67 6.04
N THR A 180 -1.96 20.96 6.21
CA THR A 180 -2.09 21.89 5.10
C THR A 180 -0.73 22.45 4.68
N THR A 181 0.11 22.86 5.64
CA THR A 181 1.35 23.62 5.38
C THR A 181 2.60 22.75 5.27
N ALA A 182 2.58 21.53 5.83
CA ALA A 182 3.66 20.55 5.75
C ALA A 182 3.86 20.00 4.32
N TYR A 183 3.00 20.39 3.38
CA TYR A 183 2.99 19.90 2.02
C TYR A 183 2.86 21.04 1.01
N LEU A 184 3.73 21.00 0.00
CA LEU A 184 3.58 21.75 -1.24
C LEU A 184 2.61 21.00 -2.16
N ARG A 185 1.80 21.76 -2.88
CA ARG A 185 0.83 21.26 -3.86
C ARG A 185 0.93 22.10 -5.11
N PHE A 186 1.17 21.45 -6.23
CA PHE A 186 1.16 22.10 -7.53
C PHE A 186 -0.29 22.40 -7.92
N SER A 187 -0.53 23.61 -8.40
CA SER A 187 -1.85 24.06 -8.81
C SER A 187 -1.92 24.18 -10.33
N GLY A 188 -2.95 23.58 -10.93
CA GLY A 188 -3.19 23.64 -12.37
C GLY A 188 -2.50 22.52 -13.17
N LEU A 189 -2.37 22.77 -14.47
CA LEU A 189 -1.67 21.92 -15.44
C LEU A 189 -0.23 22.40 -15.59
N ASP A 190 0.72 21.48 -15.61
CA ASP A 190 2.13 21.80 -15.86
C ASP A 190 2.49 21.63 -17.34
N ASN A 191 3.50 22.37 -17.81
CA ASN A 191 3.94 22.34 -19.19
C ASN A 191 4.90 21.17 -19.42
N ALA A 192 4.56 20.25 -20.33
CA ALA A 192 5.36 19.07 -20.62
C ALA A 192 6.75 19.37 -21.21
N SER A 193 6.97 20.58 -21.76
CA SER A 193 8.27 21.01 -22.30
C SER A 193 9.12 21.80 -21.30
N ALA A 194 8.52 22.23 -20.18
CA ALA A 194 9.17 23.01 -19.14
C ALA A 194 8.49 22.75 -17.79
N THR A 195 8.76 21.59 -17.23
CA THR A 195 8.08 21.08 -16.02
C THR A 195 8.52 21.84 -14.77
N ASN A 196 7.57 22.09 -13.87
CA ASN A 196 7.75 22.81 -12.62
C ASN A 196 7.41 21.93 -11.40
N ALA A 197 7.67 20.63 -11.50
CA ALA A 197 7.55 19.71 -10.37
C ALA A 197 8.46 20.12 -9.20
N PHE A 198 8.05 19.77 -7.98
CA PHE A 198 8.91 19.90 -6.81
C PHE A 198 9.98 18.81 -6.84
N MET A 199 11.23 19.22 -6.76
CA MET A 199 12.39 18.36 -6.95
C MET A 199 12.99 17.92 -5.61
N TYR A 200 13.38 16.66 -5.56
CA TYR A 200 14.06 16.07 -4.43
C TYR A 200 15.24 15.23 -4.90
N SER A 201 16.28 15.16 -4.09
CA SER A 201 17.34 14.17 -4.21
C SER A 201 17.19 13.12 -3.13
N PHE A 202 17.59 11.89 -3.46
CA PHE A 202 17.62 10.80 -2.50
C PHE A 202 19.02 10.22 -2.41
N ASP A 203 19.56 10.19 -1.19
CA ASP A 203 20.80 9.53 -0.88
C ASP A 203 20.46 8.13 -0.33
N ASN A 204 20.98 7.09 -0.99
CA ASN A 204 20.72 5.69 -0.68
C ASN A 204 21.96 4.97 -0.14
N THR A 205 22.77 5.67 0.65
CA THR A 205 23.99 5.11 1.25
C THR A 205 23.81 4.83 2.73
N THR A 206 24.66 3.98 3.30
CA THR A 206 24.69 3.71 4.76
C THR A 206 24.99 4.96 5.59
N SER A 207 25.50 6.03 4.97
CA SER A 207 25.77 7.31 5.62
C SER A 207 24.65 8.34 5.41
N GLY A 208 23.65 8.04 4.58
CA GLY A 208 22.84 9.09 3.97
C GLY A 208 21.43 8.71 3.51
N MET A 209 20.74 7.73 4.11
CA MET A 209 19.33 7.40 3.81
C MET A 209 18.36 8.56 4.11
N VAL A 210 18.30 9.56 3.23
CA VAL A 210 17.49 10.77 3.43
C VAL A 210 17.03 11.38 2.12
N LEU A 211 15.74 11.71 2.06
CA LEU A 211 15.18 12.57 1.01
C LEU A 211 15.55 14.03 1.31
N LYS A 212 16.04 14.75 0.31
CA LYS A 212 16.38 16.18 0.43
C LYS A 212 15.56 16.96 -0.58
N PHE A 213 14.97 18.07 -0.15
CA PHE A 213 14.27 18.99 -1.03
C PHE A 213 15.30 19.91 -1.71
N ASP A 214 15.25 19.98 -3.04
CA ASP A 214 16.20 20.75 -3.84
C ASP A 214 15.49 21.97 -4.45
N ASN A 215 15.71 23.16 -3.88
CA ASN A 215 15.07 24.41 -4.31
C ASN A 215 15.99 25.34 -5.11
N ASN A 216 16.71 24.78 -6.10
CA ASN A 216 17.65 25.51 -6.98
C ASN A 216 18.78 26.29 -6.27
N SER A 217 18.98 26.10 -4.96
CA SER A 217 20.03 26.81 -4.18
C SER A 217 20.42 26.12 -2.87
N THR A 218 19.54 25.30 -2.29
CA THR A 218 19.80 24.57 -1.05
C THR A 218 19.20 23.17 -1.12
N SER A 219 19.96 22.17 -0.65
CA SER A 219 19.48 20.80 -0.46
C SER A 219 19.16 20.61 1.01
N THR A 220 17.87 20.49 1.36
CA THR A 220 17.41 20.45 2.77
C THR A 220 16.83 19.10 3.12
N PRO A 221 17.32 18.40 4.15
CA PRO A 221 16.74 17.14 4.61
C PRO A 221 15.25 17.24 4.92
N VAL A 222 14.47 16.30 4.39
CA VAL A 222 13.05 16.14 4.65
C VAL A 222 12.88 15.19 5.84
N LEU A 223 13.06 15.73 7.04
CA LEU A 223 13.00 14.95 8.28
C LEU A 223 12.11 15.64 9.31
N LEU A 224 11.14 14.89 9.84
CA LEU A 224 10.39 15.28 11.02
C LEU A 224 11.02 14.61 12.25
N SER A 225 12.09 15.21 12.76
CA SER A 225 12.91 14.66 13.85
C SER A 225 12.33 14.88 15.25
N SER A 226 11.36 15.78 15.39
CA SER A 226 10.67 16.07 16.64
C SER A 226 9.17 15.81 16.52
N ALA A 227 8.51 15.54 17.66
CA ALA A 227 7.07 15.37 17.70
C ALA A 227 6.38 16.68 17.27
N ASN A 228 5.46 16.57 16.32
CA ASN A 228 4.53 17.63 15.94
C ASN A 228 3.12 17.11 16.18
N SER A 229 2.40 17.72 17.14
CA SER A 229 1.05 17.29 17.52
C SER A 229 0.02 17.40 16.38
N ASN A 230 0.27 18.28 15.41
CA ASN A 230 -0.58 18.42 14.22
C ASN A 230 -0.29 17.34 13.16
N LEU A 231 0.80 16.59 13.31
CA LEU A 231 1.27 15.52 12.44
C LEU A 231 1.61 14.29 13.29
N SER A 232 0.66 13.85 14.14
CA SER A 232 0.86 12.75 15.10
C SER A 232 1.20 11.41 14.42
N TYR A 233 0.75 11.21 13.19
CA TYR A 233 1.09 10.08 12.33
C TYR A 233 2.26 10.39 11.38
N GLY A 234 3.04 11.43 11.68
CA GLY A 234 4.19 11.87 10.89
C GLY A 234 3.80 12.41 9.52
N VAL A 235 4.75 12.37 8.60
CA VAL A 235 4.65 12.94 7.26
C VAL A 235 4.88 11.84 6.25
N GLN A 236 3.87 11.56 5.44
CA GLN A 236 3.97 10.72 4.25
C GLN A 236 3.76 11.58 3.01
N SER A 237 4.68 11.51 2.04
CA SER A 237 4.57 12.23 0.77
C SER A 237 3.44 11.68 -0.11
N GLY A 238 3.03 12.48 -1.08
CA GLY A 238 2.39 11.96 -2.29
C GLY A 238 3.38 11.19 -3.17
N ILE A 239 3.00 11.00 -4.44
CA ILE A 239 3.80 10.24 -5.40
C ILE A 239 5.10 10.99 -5.73
N LEU A 240 6.21 10.34 -5.45
CA LEU A 240 7.54 10.66 -5.94
C LEU A 240 7.86 9.74 -7.13
N PHE A 241 8.39 10.28 -8.21
CA PHE A 241 8.78 9.48 -9.38
C PHE A 241 10.12 9.93 -9.94
N ASP A 242 10.82 9.03 -10.61
CA ASP A 242 12.11 9.32 -11.22
C ASP A 242 11.99 10.46 -12.25
N ASN A 243 12.85 11.48 -12.13
CA ASN A 243 12.80 12.71 -12.91
C ASN A 243 13.32 12.49 -14.35
N THR A 244 12.57 11.75 -15.16
CA THR A 244 12.93 11.40 -16.53
C THR A 244 11.87 11.83 -17.52
N THR A 245 12.30 12.15 -18.75
CA THR A 245 11.40 12.46 -19.87
C THR A 245 10.39 11.34 -20.13
N ALA A 246 10.78 10.08 -19.93
CA ALA A 246 9.89 8.94 -20.08
C ALA A 246 8.71 8.99 -19.09
N ASN A 247 8.97 9.31 -17.82
CA ASN A 247 7.92 9.42 -16.81
C ASN A 247 7.01 10.62 -17.05
N TYR A 248 7.53 11.77 -17.46
CA TYR A 248 6.68 12.90 -17.85
C TYR A 248 5.82 12.58 -19.08
N ASN A 249 6.35 11.82 -20.05
CA ASN A 249 5.57 11.37 -21.20
C ASN A 249 4.40 10.46 -20.80
N LEU A 250 4.55 9.62 -19.77
CA LEU A 250 3.44 8.81 -19.23
C LEU A 250 2.33 9.65 -18.61
N LEU A 251 2.65 10.86 -18.13
CA LEU A 251 1.72 11.76 -17.45
C LEU A 251 1.03 12.76 -18.39
N ARG A 252 1.32 12.75 -19.69
CA ARG A 252 0.68 13.67 -20.63
C ARG A 252 -0.84 13.54 -20.59
N CYS A 253 -1.53 14.67 -20.61
CA CYS A 253 -2.97 14.69 -20.62
C CYS A 253 -3.50 14.10 -21.94
N ALA A 254 -4.46 13.19 -21.85
CA ALA A 254 -5.06 12.58 -23.04
C ALA A 254 -5.76 13.62 -23.94
N HIS A 255 -6.25 14.72 -23.36
CA HIS A 255 -6.91 15.81 -24.07
C HIS A 255 -5.96 16.94 -24.50
N ASP A 256 -4.74 16.99 -23.97
CA ASP A 256 -3.72 17.99 -24.33
C ASP A 256 -2.31 17.43 -24.13
N ASN A 257 -1.65 17.13 -25.25
CA ASN A 257 -0.33 16.50 -25.23
C ASN A 257 0.81 17.43 -24.78
N ASN A 258 0.53 18.73 -24.60
CA ASN A 258 1.49 19.71 -24.07
C ASN A 258 1.37 19.89 -22.55
N SER A 259 0.36 19.29 -21.93
CA SER A 259 0.09 19.42 -20.50
C SER A 259 0.36 18.11 -19.75
N ILE A 260 0.80 18.22 -18.51
CA ILE A 260 0.98 17.12 -17.57
C ILE A 260 -0.27 16.99 -16.70
N CYS A 261 -0.83 15.78 -16.65
CA CYS A 261 -1.95 15.38 -15.79
C CYS A 261 -1.41 14.53 -14.63
N GLN A 262 -0.78 15.18 -13.67
CA GLN A 262 -0.06 14.57 -12.54
C GLN A 262 -0.91 13.59 -11.72
N TRP A 263 -2.23 13.80 -11.63
CA TRP A 263 -3.14 12.92 -10.90
C TRP A 263 -3.24 11.51 -11.49
N ASN A 264 -2.80 11.31 -12.74
CA ASN A 264 -2.76 10.01 -13.39
C ASN A 264 -1.55 9.15 -12.99
N ALA A 265 -0.59 9.68 -12.21
CA ALA A 265 0.66 9.00 -11.89
C ALA A 265 0.46 7.58 -11.35
N ARG A 266 -0.45 7.40 -10.38
CA ARG A 266 -0.76 6.09 -9.80
C ARG A 266 -1.26 5.07 -10.83
N GLN A 267 -1.96 5.52 -11.87
CA GLN A 267 -2.53 4.66 -12.90
C GLN A 267 -1.53 4.38 -14.03
N LYS A 268 -0.73 5.38 -14.41
CA LYS A 268 0.14 5.31 -15.59
C LYS A 268 1.52 4.75 -15.28
N MET A 269 2.09 5.06 -14.12
CA MET A 269 3.43 4.59 -13.75
C MET A 269 3.41 3.10 -13.38
N SER A 270 4.46 2.37 -13.75
CA SER A 270 4.70 0.99 -13.30
C SER A 270 5.36 0.95 -11.93
N THR A 271 6.11 2.00 -11.59
CA THR A 271 6.79 2.14 -10.30
C THR A 271 6.77 3.61 -9.88
N PHE A 272 6.55 3.84 -8.59
CA PHE A 272 6.68 5.15 -7.96
C PHE A 272 7.15 4.98 -6.52
N TYR A 273 7.38 6.09 -5.82
CA TYR A 273 7.92 6.09 -4.47
C TYR A 273 7.09 6.98 -3.56
N THR A 274 7.17 6.72 -2.25
CA THR A 274 6.69 7.61 -1.20
C THR A 274 7.72 7.71 -0.10
N TRP A 275 7.90 8.90 0.46
CA TRP A 275 8.75 9.14 1.61
C TRP A 275 7.90 9.23 2.88
N GLU A 276 8.34 8.57 3.94
CA GLU A 276 7.75 8.65 5.26
C GLU A 276 8.80 9.10 6.28
N THR A 277 8.44 10.02 7.18
CA THR A 277 9.31 10.49 8.27
C THR A 277 8.47 10.90 9.48
N GLY A 278 9.04 10.71 10.68
CA GLY A 278 8.42 11.15 11.94
C GLY A 278 9.12 10.58 13.17
N SER A 279 8.53 10.85 14.33
CA SER A 279 9.12 10.51 15.63
C SER A 279 8.94 9.04 16.04
N ASN A 280 7.94 8.35 15.48
CA ASN A 280 7.66 6.95 15.80
C ASN A 280 8.55 5.99 15.00
N ASP A 281 8.86 4.83 15.55
CA ASP A 281 9.80 3.89 14.92
C ASP A 281 9.27 3.27 13.63
N TRP A 282 7.94 3.12 13.49
CA TRP A 282 7.35 2.65 12.24
C TRP A 282 7.57 3.61 11.06
N GLN A 283 7.96 4.87 11.32
CA GLN A 283 8.25 5.90 10.32
C GLN A 283 9.72 5.97 9.92
N LYS A 284 10.58 5.24 10.63
CA LYS A 284 12.03 5.21 10.45
C LYS A 284 12.42 3.97 9.67
N LEU A 285 13.53 4.05 8.93
CA LEU A 285 14.19 2.85 8.42
C LEU A 285 15.18 2.37 9.46
N THR A 286 15.03 1.12 9.92
CA THR A 286 16.01 0.48 10.82
C THR A 286 16.49 -0.82 10.20
N VAL A 287 17.80 -1.01 10.13
CA VAL A 287 18.46 -2.16 9.50
C VAL A 287 19.57 -2.69 10.38
N LEU A 288 19.99 -3.92 10.15
CA LEU A 288 21.25 -4.44 10.67
C LEU A 288 22.32 -4.33 9.60
N VAL A 289 23.55 -4.01 10.00
CA VAL A 289 24.70 -3.86 9.11
C VAL A 289 25.80 -4.80 9.58
N ALA A 290 26.27 -5.66 8.68
CA ALA A 290 27.36 -6.60 8.95
C ALA A 290 28.72 -5.88 8.96
N SER A 291 29.77 -6.58 9.38
CA SER A 291 31.13 -6.02 9.47
C SER A 291 31.72 -5.55 8.14
N ASP A 292 31.22 -6.06 7.01
CA ASP A 292 31.59 -5.64 5.65
C ASP A 292 30.79 -4.42 5.14
N ASN A 293 30.01 -3.79 6.03
CA ASN A 293 29.12 -2.67 5.76
C ASN A 293 27.95 -3.00 4.81
N SER A 294 27.70 -4.29 4.55
CA SER A 294 26.47 -4.73 3.88
C SER A 294 25.27 -4.62 4.82
N SER A 295 24.14 -4.15 4.30
CA SER A 295 22.88 -4.17 5.03
C SER A 295 22.31 -5.59 5.00
N VAL A 296 21.97 -6.12 6.17
CA VAL A 296 21.14 -7.31 6.28
C VAL A 296 19.76 -6.92 5.80
N LYS A 297 19.40 -7.43 4.64
CA LYS A 297 18.03 -7.36 4.17
C LYS A 297 17.27 -8.46 4.88
N PHE A 298 16.46 -8.04 5.83
CA PHE A 298 15.27 -8.81 6.11
C PHE A 298 14.37 -8.60 4.91
N ASP A 299 13.88 -9.69 4.32
CA ASP A 299 12.82 -9.53 3.35
C ASP A 299 11.71 -8.71 4.04
N PRO A 300 11.26 -7.58 3.45
CA PRO A 300 10.08 -6.89 3.96
C PRO A 300 8.93 -7.91 4.02
N PRO A 301 7.80 -7.64 4.71
CA PRO A 301 6.65 -8.54 4.69
C PRO A 301 6.40 -9.00 3.24
N MET A 302 6.77 -10.25 2.93
CA MET A 302 6.91 -10.67 1.55
C MET A 302 5.51 -10.66 0.97
N SER A 303 5.28 -9.86 -0.06
CA SER A 303 4.02 -9.95 -0.79
C SER A 303 4.07 -11.19 -1.68
N VAL A 304 3.39 -12.24 -1.26
CA VAL A 304 3.30 -13.49 -2.02
C VAL A 304 1.97 -13.56 -2.76
N LYS A 305 2.02 -13.98 -4.01
CA LYS A 305 0.85 -14.33 -4.78
C LYS A 305 0.50 -15.79 -4.49
N TYR A 306 -0.71 -16.02 -4.02
CA TYR A 306 -1.30 -17.35 -3.85
C TYR A 306 -2.56 -17.45 -4.71
N THR A 307 -2.64 -18.47 -5.57
CA THR A 307 -3.88 -18.78 -6.30
C THR A 307 -4.56 -19.95 -5.61
N HIS A 308 -5.76 -19.74 -5.09
CA HIS A 308 -6.49 -20.82 -4.41
C HIS A 308 -7.04 -21.84 -5.40
N SER A 309 -6.90 -23.12 -5.05
CA SER A 309 -7.51 -24.24 -5.75
C SER A 309 -8.60 -24.85 -4.88
N GLY A 310 -9.77 -25.06 -5.46
CA GLY A 310 -10.91 -25.66 -4.77
C GLY A 310 -12.04 -24.67 -4.47
N THR A 311 -13.21 -25.25 -4.20
CA THR A 311 -14.48 -24.50 -4.07
C THR A 311 -14.95 -24.36 -2.62
N GLY A 312 -14.28 -25.00 -1.67
CA GLY A 312 -14.65 -24.99 -0.26
C GLY A 312 -14.17 -23.74 0.46
N SER A 313 -15.04 -23.15 1.29
CA SER A 313 -14.69 -22.10 2.25
C SER A 313 -15.58 -22.22 3.49
N ASN A 314 -15.19 -21.53 4.56
CA ASN A 314 -15.93 -21.49 5.80
C ASN A 314 -17.29 -20.76 5.68
N SER A 315 -17.49 -19.94 4.65
CA SER A 315 -18.79 -19.32 4.35
C SER A 315 -19.59 -19.99 3.22
N GLY A 316 -19.02 -20.98 2.53
CA GLY A 316 -19.59 -21.59 1.33
C GLY A 316 -19.40 -20.78 0.04
N LYS A 317 -18.68 -19.65 0.08
CA LYS A 317 -18.18 -18.98 -1.14
C LYS A 317 -17.11 -19.82 -1.83
N SER A 318 -17.07 -19.82 -3.15
CA SER A 318 -15.97 -20.44 -3.89
C SER A 318 -14.87 -19.42 -4.17
N TYR A 319 -13.64 -19.73 -3.79
CA TYR A 319 -12.45 -18.94 -4.14
C TYR A 319 -11.61 -19.63 -5.21
N ASP A 320 -12.19 -20.59 -5.93
CA ASP A 320 -11.48 -21.36 -6.95
C ASP A 320 -10.89 -20.42 -8.01
N ASN A 321 -9.59 -20.55 -8.26
CA ASN A 321 -8.77 -19.70 -9.14
C ASN A 321 -8.66 -18.22 -8.72
N ALA A 322 -9.13 -17.84 -7.54
CA ALA A 322 -8.93 -16.51 -7.00
C ALA A 322 -7.47 -16.31 -6.58
N SER A 323 -6.88 -15.18 -6.99
CA SER A 323 -5.51 -14.79 -6.65
C SER A 323 -5.48 -13.83 -5.47
N PHE A 324 -4.77 -14.21 -4.42
CA PHE A 324 -4.50 -13.43 -3.22
C PHE A 324 -3.08 -12.90 -3.25
N TYR A 325 -2.87 -11.68 -2.78
CA TYR A 325 -1.58 -11.03 -2.61
C TYR A 325 -1.39 -10.78 -1.11
N LEU A 326 -0.81 -11.77 -0.45
CA LEU A 326 -0.74 -11.88 1.01
C LEU A 326 0.58 -11.29 1.52
N GLU A 327 0.54 -10.66 2.69
CA GLU A 327 1.75 -10.20 3.39
C GLU A 327 2.28 -11.34 4.27
N TYR A 328 3.53 -11.75 4.08
CA TYR A 328 4.19 -12.70 4.97
C TYR A 328 4.56 -12.03 6.29
N GLY A 329 3.95 -12.50 7.38
CA GLY A 329 4.15 -12.00 8.74
C GLY A 329 5.29 -12.67 9.51
N GLY A 330 5.95 -13.67 8.92
CA GLY A 330 6.95 -14.52 9.58
C GLY A 330 6.36 -15.84 10.10
N PHE A 331 7.20 -16.85 10.36
CA PHE A 331 6.84 -18.15 10.95
C PHE A 331 5.65 -18.91 10.31
N GLY A 332 5.43 -18.75 9.00
CA GLY A 332 4.31 -19.37 8.29
C GLY A 332 2.98 -18.60 8.40
N ASP A 333 2.97 -17.43 9.06
CA ASP A 333 1.81 -16.56 9.11
C ASP A 333 1.69 -15.74 7.82
N LEU A 334 0.54 -15.85 7.17
CA LEU A 334 0.17 -15.09 5.98
C LEU A 334 -1.02 -14.19 6.31
N TRP A 335 -0.86 -12.90 6.08
CA TRP A 335 -1.89 -11.89 6.36
C TRP A 335 -2.59 -11.45 5.08
N GLY A 336 -3.88 -11.16 5.19
CA GLY A 336 -4.70 -10.66 4.07
C GLY A 336 -5.70 -11.67 3.52
N LEU A 337 -5.79 -12.88 4.07
CA LEU A 337 -6.91 -13.75 3.75
C LEU A 337 -8.24 -13.09 4.17
N PRO A 338 -9.30 -13.20 3.35
CA PRO A 338 -10.62 -12.76 3.76
C PRO A 338 -11.06 -13.49 5.03
N SER A 339 -11.74 -12.79 5.93
CA SER A 339 -12.21 -13.37 7.19
C SER A 339 -13.59 -12.81 7.56
N PHE A 340 -14.28 -13.54 8.42
CA PHE A 340 -15.57 -13.15 8.98
C PHE A 340 -15.68 -13.53 10.46
N CYS A 341 -16.70 -13.01 11.13
CA CYS A 341 -16.93 -13.28 12.54
C CYS A 341 -17.95 -14.39 12.75
N ILE A 342 -17.67 -15.23 13.74
CA ILE A 342 -18.63 -16.18 14.28
C ILE A 342 -18.85 -15.94 15.77
N SER A 343 -20.05 -16.28 16.23
CA SER A 343 -20.40 -16.26 17.65
C SER A 343 -19.59 -17.32 18.39
N ARG A 344 -18.93 -16.93 19.50
CA ARG A 344 -18.20 -17.88 20.34
C ARG A 344 -19.12 -18.87 21.05
N LYS A 345 -20.41 -18.54 21.18
CA LYS A 345 -21.39 -19.36 21.89
C LYS A 345 -21.86 -20.56 21.08
N ASN A 346 -22.10 -20.38 19.78
CA ASN A 346 -22.73 -21.40 18.94
C ASN A 346 -22.03 -21.62 17.59
N GLY A 347 -20.99 -20.85 17.26
CA GLY A 347 -20.23 -21.00 16.02
C GLY A 347 -20.92 -20.46 14.76
N GLU A 348 -22.10 -19.85 14.89
CA GLU A 348 -22.81 -19.27 13.75
C GLU A 348 -22.16 -17.97 13.27
N LYS A 349 -22.23 -17.73 11.97
CA LYS A 349 -21.80 -16.46 11.36
C LYS A 349 -22.64 -15.30 11.87
N VAL A 350 -21.98 -14.23 12.30
CA VAL A 350 -22.59 -13.01 12.87
C VAL A 350 -21.77 -11.77 12.52
N SER A 351 -22.37 -10.59 12.65
CA SER A 351 -21.63 -9.32 12.60
C SER A 351 -20.52 -9.29 13.66
N CYS A 352 -19.39 -8.67 13.32
CA CYS A 352 -18.24 -8.60 14.22
C CYS A 352 -18.52 -7.68 15.41
N ALA A 353 -18.14 -8.11 16.62
CA ALA A 353 -18.29 -7.35 17.86
C ALA A 353 -16.98 -7.32 18.68
N ASN A 354 -16.64 -6.15 19.22
CA ASN A 354 -15.40 -5.89 19.97
C ASN A 354 -15.63 -6.02 21.50
N ASP A 355 -16.57 -6.88 21.89
CA ASP A 355 -16.98 -7.13 23.29
C ASP A 355 -16.58 -8.53 23.77
N GLY A 356 -15.80 -9.27 22.96
CA GLY A 356 -15.36 -10.63 23.25
C GLY A 356 -16.39 -11.72 22.93
N THR A 357 -17.59 -11.39 22.42
CA THR A 357 -18.62 -12.38 22.08
C THR A 357 -18.37 -13.09 20.74
N THR A 358 -17.56 -12.48 19.87
CA THR A 358 -17.23 -13.01 18.54
C THR A 358 -15.77 -13.43 18.41
N ARG A 359 -15.46 -14.25 17.40
CA ARG A 359 -14.09 -14.57 16.97
C ARG A 359 -13.99 -14.50 15.45
N TRP A 360 -12.84 -14.04 14.96
CA TRP A 360 -12.51 -14.04 13.54
C TRP A 360 -12.12 -15.45 13.09
N ILE A 361 -12.57 -15.82 11.88
CA ILE A 361 -12.23 -17.05 11.18
C ILE A 361 -11.91 -16.66 9.74
N ASP A 362 -10.81 -17.19 9.21
CA ASP A 362 -10.45 -17.01 7.80
C ASP A 362 -11.43 -17.78 6.91
N GLU A 363 -11.76 -17.21 5.75
CA GLU A 363 -12.67 -17.81 4.77
C GLU A 363 -12.10 -19.11 4.20
N ILE A 364 -10.78 -19.17 3.99
CA ILE A 364 -10.09 -20.32 3.41
C ILE A 364 -8.85 -20.68 4.22
N MET A 365 -8.45 -21.93 4.13
CA MET A 365 -7.16 -22.42 4.60
C MET A 365 -6.26 -22.64 3.39
N ILE A 366 -4.99 -22.27 3.49
CA ILE A 366 -3.97 -22.55 2.47
C ILE A 366 -3.40 -23.94 2.76
N PRO A 367 -3.57 -24.94 1.86
CA PRO A 367 -2.94 -26.25 2.03
C PRO A 367 -1.42 -26.14 2.17
N ALA A 368 -0.80 -26.97 3.01
CA ALA A 368 0.63 -26.90 3.30
C ALA A 368 1.55 -27.17 2.08
N ASP A 369 1.03 -27.83 1.05
CA ASP A 369 1.68 -28.11 -0.23
C ASP A 369 1.38 -27.06 -1.32
N SER A 370 0.70 -25.98 -0.95
CA SER A 370 0.41 -24.88 -1.87
C SER A 370 1.67 -24.14 -2.30
N ILE A 371 1.73 -23.83 -3.59
CA ILE A 371 2.79 -22.98 -4.16
C ILE A 371 2.32 -21.52 -4.08
N ALA A 372 3.11 -20.69 -3.39
CA ALA A 372 3.00 -19.24 -3.45
C ALA A 372 4.25 -18.71 -4.18
N THR A 373 4.09 -17.62 -4.95
CA THR A 373 5.24 -17.00 -5.63
C THR A 373 5.45 -15.58 -5.16
N GLN A 374 6.71 -15.14 -5.11
CA GLN A 374 7.03 -13.75 -4.80
C GLN A 374 6.44 -12.84 -5.88
N THR A 375 5.72 -11.80 -5.46
CA THR A 375 5.10 -10.87 -6.42
C THR A 375 6.15 -10.08 -7.21
N LYS A 376 7.36 -9.92 -6.66
CA LYS A 376 8.45 -9.13 -7.24
C LYS A 376 9.03 -9.74 -8.51
N ASP A 377 9.35 -11.03 -8.48
CA ASP A 377 10.10 -11.72 -9.54
C ASP A 377 9.52 -13.08 -9.94
N GLY A 378 8.42 -13.51 -9.30
CA GLY A 378 7.78 -14.79 -9.57
C GLY A 378 8.56 -16.00 -9.08
N SER A 379 9.62 -15.80 -8.29
CA SER A 379 10.31 -16.90 -7.60
C SER A 379 9.36 -17.61 -6.64
N THR A 380 9.59 -18.91 -6.44
CA THR A 380 8.78 -19.77 -5.55
C THR A 380 9.45 -19.92 -4.21
#